data_AF-A0A1F9ZAD1-F1
#
_entry.id   AF-A0A1F9ZAD1-F1
#
_cell.length_a   1.000
_cell.length_b   1.000
_cell.length_c   1.000
_cell.angle_alpha   90.00
_cell.angle_beta   90.00
_cell.angle_gamma   90.00
#
_symmetry.space_group_name_H-M   'P 1'
#
loop_
_entity.id
_entity.type
_entity.pdbx_description
1 polymer ?
#
loop_
_entity_poly.entity_id
_entity_poly.type
_entity_poly.pdbx_seq_one_letter_code
_entity_poly.pdbx_strand_id
1 'polypeptide(L)'
;MLSVAVGLLTAAALVEFLLLRVVNRATGHLPGGLQAVASGLVFAGTGAYNLAYLSAAVLLGILGWLLRGQDRILSSLLIAWVASLFAAQALGSTLVASKVGAVSVAGVLLVYFLFRSLRTRIVRVPSALGRFAPSVGRAFPILIVAVFLSALFLHAGDALSASGLGVPARVEVFAAAEVLGIAAAFLAPLYIGGPVRRASLVTAALAVGVLAVPLAVRPDIVPLISFWSLGFQMSLPMPLYVGAASCLAYALAQAYQDRRGTGYLVHGLLLALLAGRMLADLYLVQLALVGVLFLTISKPFPEAAPHPSAAIPAAA
;
A
#
# COMPACT_ATOMS: atom_id res chain seq x y z
N MET A 1 -13.42 -9.98 13.33
CA MET A 1 -13.57 -8.50 13.27
C MET A 1 -12.44 -7.83 12.48
N LEU A 2 -11.17 -8.15 12.74
CA LEU A 2 -10.04 -7.54 12.03
C LEU A 2 -10.05 -7.81 10.51
N SER A 3 -10.38 -9.03 10.10
CA SER A 3 -10.55 -9.41 8.68
C SER A 3 -11.59 -8.55 7.95
N VAL A 4 -12.72 -8.27 8.59
CA VAL A 4 -13.78 -7.40 8.03
C VAL A 4 -13.29 -5.96 7.89
N ALA A 5 -12.60 -5.42 8.91
CA ALA A 5 -12.04 -4.07 8.86
C ALA A 5 -11.01 -3.91 7.73
N VAL A 6 -10.15 -4.92 7.54
CA VAL A 6 -9.16 -4.93 6.45
C VAL A 6 -9.83 -5.05 5.08
N GLY A 7 -10.84 -5.90 4.95
CA GLY A 7 -11.63 -6.03 3.73
C GLY A 7 -12.33 -4.71 3.36
N LEU A 8 -12.95 -4.05 4.35
CA LEU A 8 -13.60 -2.75 4.18
C LEU A 8 -12.60 -1.67 3.73
N LEU A 9 -11.45 -1.55 4.40
CA LEU A 9 -10.39 -0.62 4.02
C LEU A 9 -9.92 -0.86 2.58
N THR A 10 -9.66 -2.12 2.23
CA THR A 10 -9.14 -2.47 0.90
C THR A 10 -10.18 -2.17 -0.19
N ALA A 11 -11.45 -2.48 0.06
CA ALA A 11 -12.53 -2.17 -0.86
C ALA A 11 -12.71 -0.66 -1.03
N ALA A 12 -12.74 0.10 0.08
CA ALA A 12 -12.85 1.56 0.05
C ALA A 12 -11.66 2.20 -0.68
N ALA A 13 -10.43 1.78 -0.42
CA ALA A 13 -9.24 2.27 -1.09
C ALA A 13 -9.23 1.93 -2.59
N LEU A 14 -9.72 0.76 -2.98
CA LEU A 14 -9.83 0.38 -4.39
C LEU A 14 -10.89 1.24 -5.12
N VAL A 15 -12.04 1.45 -4.50
CA VAL A 15 -13.10 2.32 -5.04
C VAL A 15 -12.61 3.76 -5.15
N GLU A 16 -11.93 4.27 -4.12
CA GLU A 16 -11.29 5.59 -4.17
C GLU A 16 -10.30 5.69 -5.33
N PHE A 17 -9.38 4.74 -5.46
CA PHE A 17 -8.39 4.76 -6.53
C PHE A 17 -9.05 4.77 -7.92
N LEU A 18 -10.03 3.90 -8.15
CA LEU A 18 -10.73 3.82 -9.44
C LEU A 18 -11.53 5.10 -9.74
N LEU A 19 -12.28 5.62 -8.77
CA LEU A 19 -13.18 6.75 -9.00
C LEU A 19 -12.49 8.12 -8.92
N LEU A 20 -11.60 8.33 -7.94
CA LEU A 20 -10.92 9.61 -7.74
C LEU A 20 -9.60 9.76 -8.46
N ARG A 21 -8.86 8.69 -8.70
CA ARG A 21 -7.53 8.82 -9.35
C ARG A 21 -7.58 8.43 -10.82
N VAL A 22 -8.29 7.37 -11.16
CA VAL A 22 -8.42 6.95 -12.56
C VAL A 22 -9.51 7.76 -13.27
N VAL A 23 -10.77 7.67 -12.81
CA VAL A 23 -11.89 8.34 -13.49
C VAL A 23 -11.76 9.85 -13.47
N ASN A 24 -11.47 10.48 -12.31
CA ASN A 24 -11.29 11.93 -12.22
C ASN A 24 -10.27 12.47 -13.25
N ARG A 25 -9.17 11.74 -13.46
CA ARG A 25 -8.11 12.16 -14.41
C ARG A 25 -8.47 11.87 -15.86
N ALA A 26 -9.33 10.88 -16.10
CA ALA A 26 -9.89 10.59 -17.41
C ALA A 26 -11.04 11.55 -17.80
N THR A 27 -11.69 12.23 -16.85
CA THR A 27 -12.88 13.06 -17.11
C THR A 27 -12.66 14.17 -18.14
N GLY A 28 -11.48 14.80 -18.13
CA GLY A 28 -11.12 15.84 -19.11
C GLY A 28 -11.05 15.34 -20.56
N HIS A 29 -11.13 14.04 -20.77
CA HIS A 29 -11.04 13.39 -22.08
C HIS A 29 -12.34 12.68 -22.47
N LEU A 30 -13.40 12.81 -21.66
CA LEU A 30 -14.70 12.22 -21.93
C LEU A 30 -15.59 13.16 -22.76
N PRO A 31 -16.40 12.62 -23.69
CA PRO A 31 -17.45 13.36 -24.39
C PRO A 31 -18.42 14.06 -23.41
N GLY A 32 -18.94 15.23 -23.78
CA GLY A 32 -19.69 16.13 -22.89
C GLY A 32 -20.88 15.50 -22.13
N GLY A 33 -21.57 14.51 -22.72
CA GLY A 33 -22.67 13.79 -22.05
C GLY A 33 -22.24 12.88 -20.90
N LEU A 34 -20.98 12.46 -20.87
CA LEU A 34 -20.43 11.59 -19.81
C LEU A 34 -19.83 12.37 -18.64
N GLN A 35 -19.70 13.69 -18.75
CA GLN A 35 -19.11 14.52 -17.69
C GLN A 35 -19.98 14.55 -16.43
N ALA A 36 -21.31 14.63 -16.55
CA ALA A 36 -22.22 14.62 -15.40
C ALA A 36 -22.15 13.29 -14.63
N VAL A 37 -22.10 12.16 -15.35
CA VAL A 37 -21.92 10.83 -14.76
C VAL A 37 -20.56 10.75 -14.06
N ALA A 38 -19.50 11.26 -14.71
CA ALA A 38 -18.18 11.24 -14.14
C ALA A 38 -18.06 12.11 -12.87
N SER A 39 -18.71 13.27 -12.82
CA SER A 39 -18.79 14.10 -11.61
C SER A 39 -19.47 13.38 -10.45
N GLY A 40 -20.56 12.63 -10.71
CA GLY A 40 -21.22 11.79 -9.70
C GLY A 40 -20.31 10.68 -9.18
N LEU A 41 -19.54 10.04 -10.07
CA LEU A 41 -18.54 9.03 -9.70
C LEU A 41 -17.41 9.62 -8.86
N VAL A 42 -16.93 10.82 -9.20
CA VAL A 42 -15.91 11.54 -8.41
C VAL A 42 -16.43 11.84 -7.00
N PHE A 43 -17.68 12.28 -6.85
CA PHE A 43 -18.27 12.51 -5.52
C PHE A 43 -18.35 11.22 -4.68
N ALA A 44 -18.79 10.12 -5.28
CA ALA A 44 -18.78 8.81 -4.62
C ALA A 44 -17.35 8.38 -4.23
N GLY A 45 -16.38 8.67 -5.09
CA GLY A 45 -14.96 8.47 -4.81
C GLY A 45 -14.45 9.27 -3.60
N THR A 46 -14.90 10.51 -3.40
CA THR A 46 -14.61 11.30 -2.18
C THR A 46 -15.17 10.65 -0.93
N GLY A 47 -16.38 10.08 -1.00
CA GLY A 47 -16.94 9.27 0.07
C GLY A 47 -16.06 8.05 0.40
N ALA A 48 -15.59 7.34 -0.63
CA ALA A 48 -14.70 6.20 -0.49
C ALA A 48 -13.33 6.59 0.10
N TYR A 49 -12.77 7.73 -0.30
CA TYR A 49 -11.54 8.29 0.28
C TYR A 49 -11.68 8.53 1.78
N ASN A 50 -12.76 9.21 2.21
CA ASN A 50 -12.97 9.50 3.63
C ASN A 50 -13.16 8.21 4.44
N LEU A 51 -13.90 7.23 3.89
CA LEU A 51 -14.08 5.92 4.51
C LEU A 51 -12.75 5.17 4.62
N ALA A 52 -11.93 5.16 3.57
CA ALA A 52 -10.62 4.52 3.56
C ALA A 52 -9.65 5.21 4.54
N TYR A 53 -9.63 6.55 4.58
CA TYR A 53 -8.83 7.34 5.51
C TYR A 53 -9.18 7.02 6.98
N LEU A 54 -10.46 7.07 7.34
CA LEU A 54 -10.89 6.80 8.71
C LEU A 54 -10.67 5.34 9.09
N SER A 55 -11.00 4.40 8.20
CA SER A 55 -10.81 2.97 8.47
C SER A 55 -9.34 2.60 8.60
N ALA A 56 -8.43 3.22 7.83
CA ALA A 56 -6.99 3.02 7.99
C ALA A 56 -6.49 3.53 9.35
N ALA A 57 -6.90 4.73 9.78
CA ALA A 57 -6.52 5.28 11.08
C ALA A 57 -7.02 4.40 12.24
N VAL A 58 -8.29 3.99 12.20
CA VAL A 58 -8.89 3.09 13.21
C VAL A 58 -8.17 1.74 13.23
N LEU A 59 -7.90 1.17 12.06
CA LEU A 59 -7.20 -0.10 11.93
C LEU A 59 -5.78 -0.01 12.52
N LEU A 60 -5.01 1.02 12.19
CA LEU A 60 -3.66 1.22 12.75
C LEU A 60 -3.71 1.40 14.28
N GLY A 61 -4.74 2.08 14.81
CA GLY A 61 -4.96 2.22 16.25
C GLY A 61 -5.25 0.88 16.93
N ILE A 62 -6.16 0.07 16.36
CA ILE A 62 -6.48 -1.28 16.85
C ILE A 62 -5.24 -2.17 16.81
N LEU A 63 -4.48 -2.16 15.70
CA LEU A 63 -3.26 -2.94 15.55
C LEU A 63 -2.18 -2.50 16.55
N GLY A 64 -2.03 -1.18 16.76
CA GLY A 64 -1.15 -0.63 17.78
C GLY A 64 -1.51 -1.13 19.18
N TRP A 65 -2.80 -1.14 19.52
CA TRP A 65 -3.28 -1.67 20.80
C TRP A 65 -3.01 -3.17 20.97
N LEU A 66 -3.36 -3.98 19.96
CA LEU A 66 -3.17 -5.44 19.98
C LEU A 66 -1.70 -5.84 20.11
N LEU A 67 -0.78 -5.04 19.54
CA LEU A 67 0.65 -5.31 19.58
C LEU A 67 1.33 -4.93 20.90
N ARG A 68 0.63 -4.26 21.83
CA ARG A 68 1.23 -3.74 23.08
C ARG A 68 1.94 -4.81 23.92
N GLY A 69 1.43 -6.04 23.89
CA GLY A 69 2.01 -7.20 24.59
C GLY A 69 3.12 -7.95 23.82
N GLN A 70 3.25 -7.73 22.50
CA GLN A 70 4.15 -8.50 21.63
C GLN A 70 5.33 -7.67 21.09
N ASP A 71 5.07 -6.42 20.70
CA ASP A 71 6.06 -5.49 20.15
C ASP A 71 5.72 -4.08 20.64
N ARG A 72 6.29 -3.70 21.79
CA ARG A 72 6.02 -2.40 22.43
C ARG A 72 6.46 -1.21 21.57
N ILE A 73 7.56 -1.36 20.85
CA ILE A 73 8.10 -0.29 20.00
C ILE A 73 7.13 -0.05 18.84
N LEU A 74 6.76 -1.09 18.11
CA LEU A 74 5.79 -0.97 17.01
C LEU A 74 4.44 -0.44 17.49
N SER A 75 3.95 -0.95 18.63
CA SER A 75 2.74 -0.46 19.27
C SER A 75 2.80 1.04 19.55
N SER A 76 3.87 1.52 20.19
CA SER A 76 4.04 2.95 20.49
C SER A 76 4.12 3.81 19.23
N LEU A 77 4.81 3.36 18.19
CA LEU A 77 4.96 4.09 16.93
C LEU A 77 3.63 4.16 16.16
N LEU A 78 2.84 3.09 16.14
CA LEU A 78 1.51 3.08 15.52
C LEU A 78 0.55 4.02 16.26
N ILE A 79 0.56 4.01 17.59
CA ILE A 79 -0.26 4.93 18.40
C ILE A 79 0.19 6.38 18.19
N ALA A 80 1.50 6.64 18.20
CA ALA A 80 2.07 7.96 17.93
C ALA A 80 1.68 8.48 16.54
N TRP A 81 1.69 7.61 15.52
CA TRP A 81 1.22 7.96 14.19
C TRP A 81 -0.26 8.37 14.19
N VAL A 82 -1.14 7.58 14.78
CA VAL A 82 -2.58 7.90 14.87
C VAL A 82 -2.80 9.21 15.62
N ALA A 83 -2.09 9.43 16.73
CA ALA A 83 -2.15 10.70 17.47
C ALA A 83 -1.65 11.89 16.61
N SER A 84 -0.55 11.71 15.87
CA SER A 84 -0.01 12.74 14.98
C SER A 84 -0.94 13.08 13.82
N LEU A 85 -1.68 12.10 13.29
CA LEU A 85 -2.70 12.30 12.26
C LEU A 85 -3.83 13.18 12.79
N PHE A 86 -4.37 12.87 13.97
CA PHE A 86 -5.43 13.68 14.56
C PHE A 86 -4.94 15.08 14.96
N ALA A 87 -3.72 15.20 15.47
CA ALA A 87 -3.13 16.50 15.75
C ALA A 87 -2.94 17.34 14.49
N ALA A 88 -2.46 16.74 13.39
CA ALA A 88 -2.30 17.43 12.11
C ALA A 88 -3.65 17.91 11.53
N GLN A 89 -4.73 17.14 11.72
CA GLN A 89 -6.07 17.54 11.29
C GLN A 89 -6.68 18.61 12.20
N ALA A 90 -6.55 18.47 13.52
CA ALA A 90 -7.11 19.41 14.49
C ALA A 90 -6.47 20.80 14.44
N LEU A 91 -5.17 20.86 14.18
CA LEU A 91 -4.41 22.11 14.08
C LEU A 91 -4.58 22.82 12.73
N GLY A 92 -5.31 22.21 11.80
CA GLY A 92 -5.47 22.71 10.43
C GLY A 92 -4.17 22.60 9.61
N SER A 93 -4.31 22.60 8.29
CA SER A 93 -3.19 22.51 7.35
C SER A 93 -2.23 23.70 7.37
N THR A 94 -2.49 24.71 8.22
CA THR A 94 -1.76 25.98 8.34
C THR A 94 -0.44 25.83 9.10
N LEU A 95 -0.32 24.85 10.00
CA LEU A 95 0.93 24.59 10.72
C LEU A 95 1.75 23.52 10.00
N VAL A 96 2.67 23.95 9.14
CA VAL A 96 3.60 23.05 8.44
C VAL A 96 4.32 22.11 9.42
N ALA A 97 4.61 22.59 10.63
CA ALA A 97 5.20 21.80 11.71
C ALA A 97 4.38 20.54 12.10
N SER A 98 3.04 20.58 12.07
CA SER A 98 2.22 19.41 12.42
C SER A 98 2.28 18.33 11.34
N LYS A 99 2.31 18.73 10.06
CA LYS A 99 2.52 17.83 8.92
C LYS A 99 3.93 17.22 8.93
N VAL A 100 4.95 18.04 9.18
CA VAL A 100 6.34 17.58 9.29
C VAL A 100 6.48 16.58 10.45
N GLY A 101 5.83 16.84 11.59
CA GLY A 101 5.78 15.92 12.72
C GLY A 101 5.17 14.56 12.37
N ALA A 102 3.99 14.55 11.73
CA ALA A 102 3.35 13.31 11.29
C ALA A 102 4.23 12.54 10.28
N VAL A 103 4.75 13.23 9.26
CA VAL A 103 5.65 12.63 8.25
C VAL A 103 6.92 12.05 8.88
N SER A 104 7.47 12.73 9.90
CA SER A 104 8.63 12.22 10.65
C SER A 104 8.30 10.91 11.38
N VAL A 105 7.14 10.82 12.02
CA VAL A 105 6.69 9.57 12.67
C VAL A 105 6.50 8.45 11.65
N ALA A 106 5.92 8.75 10.48
CA ALA A 106 5.81 7.77 9.39
C ALA A 106 7.18 7.31 8.88
N GLY A 107 8.14 8.22 8.76
CA GLY A 107 9.52 7.91 8.41
C GLY A 107 10.17 6.96 9.42
N VAL A 108 10.04 7.24 10.73
CA VAL A 108 10.52 6.37 11.80
C VAL A 108 9.86 4.99 11.76
N LEU A 109 8.55 4.91 11.49
CA LEU A 109 7.83 3.66 11.30
C LEU A 109 8.39 2.84 10.13
N LEU A 110 8.63 3.47 8.98
CA LEU A 110 9.18 2.80 7.80
C LEU A 110 10.62 2.33 8.04
N VAL A 111 11.45 3.15 8.68
CA VAL A 111 12.81 2.74 9.10
C VAL A 111 12.74 1.57 10.08
N TYR A 112 11.79 1.58 11.03
CA TYR A 112 11.56 0.45 11.93
C TYR A 112 11.17 -0.82 11.16
N PHE A 113 10.26 -0.71 10.17
CA PHE A 113 9.91 -1.84 9.30
C PHE A 113 11.09 -2.36 8.49
N LEU A 114 11.98 -1.47 8.00
CA LEU A 114 13.20 -1.84 7.31
C LEU A 114 14.12 -2.67 8.22
N PHE A 115 14.43 -2.15 9.41
CA PHE A 115 15.25 -2.86 10.40
C PHE A 115 14.62 -4.19 10.82
N ARG A 116 13.30 -4.21 11.01
CA ARG A 116 12.56 -5.43 11.32
C ARG A 116 12.69 -6.46 10.21
N SER A 117 12.52 -6.05 8.94
CA SER A 117 12.62 -6.92 7.76
C SER A 117 14.04 -7.48 7.55
N LEU A 118 15.06 -6.73 7.95
CA LEU A 118 16.45 -7.20 7.97
C LEU A 118 16.69 -8.26 9.06
N ARG A 119 16.07 -8.09 10.23
CA ARG A 119 16.23 -8.97 11.39
C ARG A 119 15.35 -10.23 11.34
N THR A 120 14.17 -10.17 10.74
CA THR A 120 13.26 -11.30 10.67
C THR A 120 13.76 -12.33 9.66
N ARG A 121 13.99 -13.57 10.13
CA ARG A 121 14.04 -14.73 9.23
C ARG A 121 12.62 -14.98 8.75
N ILE A 122 12.26 -14.42 7.59
CA ILE A 122 11.03 -14.76 6.89
C ILE A 122 11.20 -16.21 6.41
N VAL A 123 10.81 -17.17 7.24
CA VAL A 123 10.71 -18.58 6.87
C VAL A 123 9.31 -18.79 6.32
N ARG A 124 9.10 -18.42 5.06
CA ARG A 124 7.97 -18.95 4.31
C ARG A 124 8.48 -19.47 2.96
N VAL A 125 8.14 -20.74 2.76
CA VAL A 125 8.17 -21.54 1.53
C VAL A 125 9.39 -22.47 1.32
N PRO A 126 9.15 -23.80 1.24
CA PRO A 126 10.02 -24.73 0.53
C PRO A 126 9.82 -24.51 -0.97
N SER A 127 10.75 -23.82 -1.62
CA SER A 127 10.75 -23.65 -3.09
C SER A 127 11.85 -24.51 -3.71
N ALA A 128 11.69 -24.91 -4.97
CA ALA A 128 12.72 -25.59 -5.76
C ALA A 128 14.03 -24.78 -5.88
N LEU A 129 13.99 -23.49 -5.56
CA LEU A 129 15.10 -22.53 -5.53
C LEU A 129 15.75 -22.43 -4.13
N GLY A 130 15.76 -23.51 -3.35
CA GLY A 130 16.06 -23.55 -1.90
C GLY A 130 17.32 -22.83 -1.37
N ARG A 131 18.22 -22.33 -2.24
CA ARG A 131 19.35 -21.46 -1.86
C ARG A 131 19.05 -19.95 -1.92
N PHE A 132 18.15 -19.50 -2.79
CA PHE A 132 17.85 -18.06 -2.98
C PHE A 132 16.61 -17.59 -2.20
N ALA A 133 15.75 -18.50 -1.78
CA ALA A 133 14.52 -18.21 -1.04
C ALA A 133 14.71 -17.30 0.20
N PRO A 134 15.76 -17.45 1.03
CA PRO A 134 15.93 -16.60 2.23
C PRO A 134 16.28 -15.15 1.89
N SER A 135 17.10 -14.95 0.86
CA SER A 135 17.55 -13.62 0.43
C SER A 135 16.43 -12.86 -0.29
N VAL A 136 15.67 -13.55 -1.14
CA VAL A 136 14.53 -12.98 -1.87
C VAL A 136 13.37 -12.65 -0.92
N GLY A 137 13.11 -13.51 0.07
CA GLY A 137 12.08 -13.29 1.08
C GLY A 137 12.27 -12.01 1.90
N ARG A 138 13.53 -11.56 2.09
CA ARG A 138 13.84 -10.28 2.74
C ARG A 138 13.91 -9.11 1.76
N ALA A 139 14.43 -9.33 0.56
CA ALA A 139 14.61 -8.27 -0.44
C ALA A 139 13.27 -7.61 -0.81
N PHE A 140 12.19 -8.37 -0.97
CA PHE A 140 10.89 -7.82 -1.36
C PHE A 140 10.36 -6.73 -0.39
N PRO A 141 10.13 -7.00 0.91
CA PRO A 141 9.64 -5.96 1.83
C PRO A 141 10.65 -4.81 2.00
N ILE A 142 11.96 -5.07 1.91
CA ILE A 142 12.99 -4.03 1.94
C ILE A 142 12.84 -3.06 0.76
N LEU A 143 12.65 -3.58 -0.46
CA LEU A 143 12.46 -2.75 -1.64
C LEU A 143 11.17 -1.93 -1.54
N ILE A 144 10.07 -2.53 -1.10
CA ILE A 144 8.80 -1.80 -0.88
C ILE A 144 8.97 -0.66 0.13
N VAL A 145 9.62 -0.93 1.27
CA VAL A 145 9.91 0.11 2.27
C VAL A 145 10.83 1.20 1.70
N ALA A 146 11.84 0.82 0.92
CA ALA A 146 12.75 1.76 0.28
C ALA A 146 12.05 2.67 -0.74
N VAL A 147 11.06 2.15 -1.49
CA VAL A 147 10.20 2.97 -2.37
C VAL A 147 9.48 4.05 -1.57
N PHE A 148 8.82 3.67 -0.46
CA PHE A 148 8.08 4.63 0.35
C PHE A 148 8.98 5.61 1.11
N LEU A 149 10.16 5.17 1.58
CA LEU A 149 11.15 6.07 2.18
C LEU A 149 11.67 7.09 1.16
N SER A 150 11.93 6.67 -0.09
CA SER A 150 12.37 7.56 -1.16
C SER A 150 11.29 8.59 -1.53
N ALA A 151 10.03 8.16 -1.56
CA ALA A 151 8.88 9.04 -1.77
C ALA A 151 8.69 10.03 -0.61
N LEU A 152 8.73 9.56 0.64
CA LEU A 152 8.65 10.44 1.82
C LEU A 152 9.79 11.43 1.88
N PHE A 153 11.01 11.03 1.49
CA PHE A 153 12.15 11.94 1.45
C PHE A 153 11.90 13.12 0.51
N LEU A 154 11.31 12.88 -0.67
CA LEU A 154 10.95 13.95 -1.59
C LEU A 154 9.96 14.93 -0.95
N HIS A 155 8.82 14.43 -0.47
CA HIS A 155 7.76 15.29 0.06
C HIS A 155 8.13 15.98 1.38
N ALA A 156 8.86 15.29 2.26
CA ALA A 156 9.35 15.89 3.50
C ALA A 156 10.42 16.95 3.21
N GLY A 157 11.35 16.67 2.30
CA GLY A 157 12.41 17.61 1.92
C GLY A 157 11.86 18.86 1.25
N ASP A 158 10.88 18.72 0.35
CA ASP A 158 10.22 19.86 -0.30
C ASP A 158 9.40 20.69 0.70
N ALA A 159 8.69 20.06 1.63
CA ALA A 159 7.94 20.75 2.67
C ALA A 159 8.85 21.51 3.66
N LEU A 160 9.99 20.91 4.02
CA LEU A 160 11.00 21.54 4.86
C LEU A 160 11.66 22.72 4.14
N SER A 161 12.06 22.53 2.88
CA SER A 161 12.66 23.59 2.06
C SER A 161 11.69 24.76 1.86
N ALA A 162 10.41 24.49 1.58
CA ALA A 162 9.37 25.51 1.48
C ALA A 162 9.16 26.29 2.79
N SER A 163 9.54 25.71 3.93
CA SER A 163 9.52 26.36 5.25
C SER A 163 10.82 27.11 5.58
N GLY A 164 11.76 27.21 4.62
CA GLY A 164 13.08 27.80 4.84
C GLY A 164 14.04 26.90 5.64
N LEU A 165 13.69 25.63 5.86
CA LEU A 165 14.49 24.67 6.60
C LEU A 165 15.13 23.66 5.64
N GLY A 166 16.45 23.78 5.42
CA GLY A 166 17.22 22.78 4.66
C GLY A 166 17.15 22.94 3.14
N VAL A 167 17.69 21.93 2.44
CA VAL A 167 17.84 21.90 0.98
C VAL A 167 16.69 21.09 0.38
N PRO A 168 16.13 21.50 -0.78
CA PRO A 168 15.09 20.72 -1.47
C PRO A 168 15.58 19.30 -1.77
N ALA A 169 14.64 18.36 -1.80
CA ALA A 169 14.99 16.97 -2.02
C ALA A 169 15.48 16.75 -3.46
N ARG A 170 16.42 15.81 -3.62
CA ARG A 170 16.95 15.46 -4.94
C ARG A 170 15.96 14.59 -5.70
N VAL A 171 15.55 15.04 -6.88
CA VAL A 171 14.63 14.32 -7.79
C VAL A 171 15.18 12.94 -8.19
N GLU A 172 16.51 12.78 -8.18
CA GLU A 172 17.21 11.51 -8.42
C GLU A 172 16.78 10.40 -7.45
N VAL A 173 16.54 10.74 -6.17
CA VAL A 173 16.09 9.79 -5.14
C VAL A 173 14.68 9.31 -5.44
N PHE A 174 13.83 10.19 -5.95
CA PHE A 174 12.49 9.84 -6.40
C PHE A 174 12.50 8.97 -7.65
N ALA A 175 13.43 9.21 -8.59
CA ALA A 175 13.63 8.35 -9.75
C ALA A 175 14.13 6.96 -9.37
N ALA A 176 15.01 6.85 -8.35
CA ALA A 176 15.44 5.55 -7.82
C ALA A 176 14.26 4.71 -7.28
N ALA A 177 13.25 5.36 -6.70
CA ALA A 177 12.04 4.68 -6.20
C ALA A 177 11.28 3.93 -7.31
N GLU A 178 11.32 4.42 -8.54
CA GLU A 178 10.70 3.75 -9.69
C GLU A 178 11.39 2.43 -10.02
N VAL A 179 12.73 2.44 -10.07
CA VAL A 179 13.55 1.24 -10.30
C VAL A 179 13.35 0.23 -9.18
N LEU A 180 13.33 0.69 -7.92
CA LEU A 180 13.09 -0.16 -6.75
C LEU A 180 11.69 -0.78 -6.76
N GLY A 181 10.66 -0.03 -7.18
CA GLY A 181 9.29 -0.53 -7.30
C GLY A 181 9.14 -1.61 -8.38
N ILE A 182 9.80 -1.41 -9.52
CA ILE A 182 9.84 -2.39 -10.62
C ILE A 182 10.58 -3.65 -10.18
N ALA A 183 11.73 -3.50 -9.52
CA ALA A 183 12.47 -4.63 -8.95
C ALA A 183 11.63 -5.39 -7.91
N ALA A 184 10.92 -4.69 -7.03
CA ALA A 184 10.02 -5.30 -6.06
C ALA A 184 8.90 -6.11 -6.76
N ALA A 185 8.30 -5.57 -7.82
CA ALA A 185 7.27 -6.26 -8.59
C ALA A 185 7.77 -7.57 -9.22
N PHE A 186 9.00 -7.59 -9.75
CA PHE A 186 9.63 -8.82 -10.26
C PHE A 186 9.92 -9.84 -9.14
N LEU A 187 10.19 -9.40 -7.92
CA LEU A 187 10.40 -10.28 -6.77
C LEU A 187 9.10 -10.75 -6.10
N ALA A 188 7.95 -10.12 -6.39
CA ALA A 188 6.67 -10.45 -5.75
C ALA A 188 6.24 -11.93 -5.90
N PRO A 189 6.35 -12.58 -7.09
CA PRO A 189 6.04 -14.01 -7.24
C PRO A 189 6.91 -14.90 -6.34
N LEU A 190 8.19 -14.56 -6.23
CA LEU A 190 9.14 -15.32 -5.42
C LEU A 190 8.90 -15.13 -3.92
N TYR A 191 8.47 -13.93 -3.52
CA TYR A 191 8.12 -13.62 -2.13
C TYR A 191 6.88 -14.38 -1.64
N ILE A 192 5.86 -14.51 -2.50
CA ILE A 192 4.65 -15.29 -2.18
C ILE A 192 4.97 -16.78 -2.18
N GLY A 193 5.75 -17.22 -3.17
CA GLY A 193 6.14 -18.61 -3.35
C GLY A 193 4.95 -19.53 -3.59
N GLY A 194 5.22 -20.84 -3.64
CA GLY A 194 4.21 -21.87 -3.91
C GLY A 194 4.26 -22.39 -5.35
N PRO A 195 3.53 -23.49 -5.63
CA PRO A 195 3.53 -24.13 -6.94
C PRO A 195 2.88 -23.21 -7.98
N VAL A 196 3.42 -23.21 -9.20
CA VAL A 196 2.86 -22.44 -10.31
C VAL A 196 1.47 -22.97 -10.65
N ARG A 197 0.47 -22.09 -10.60
CA ARG A 197 -0.93 -22.41 -10.94
C ARG A 197 -1.32 -21.78 -12.25
N ARG A 198 -1.88 -22.59 -13.15
CA ARG A 198 -2.42 -22.11 -14.43
C ARG A 198 -3.47 -21.03 -14.24
N ALA A 199 -4.35 -21.16 -13.24
CA ALA A 199 -5.36 -20.15 -12.93
C ALA A 199 -4.75 -18.78 -12.58
N SER A 200 -3.64 -18.74 -11.82
CA SER A 200 -2.92 -17.50 -11.50
C SER A 200 -2.26 -16.89 -12.74
N LEU A 201 -1.73 -17.71 -13.64
CA LEU A 201 -1.17 -17.25 -14.92
C LEU A 201 -2.25 -16.64 -15.83
N VAL A 202 -3.41 -17.30 -15.95
CA VAL A 202 -4.52 -16.82 -16.78
C VAL A 202 -5.07 -15.50 -16.23
N THR A 203 -5.29 -15.41 -14.92
CA THR A 203 -5.77 -14.17 -14.29
C THR A 203 -4.77 -13.03 -14.44
N ALA A 204 -3.47 -13.29 -14.29
CA ALA A 204 -2.43 -12.29 -14.55
C ALA A 204 -2.41 -11.85 -16.03
N ALA A 205 -2.48 -12.79 -16.96
CA ALA A 205 -2.50 -12.50 -18.39
C ALA A 205 -3.74 -11.68 -18.78
N LEU A 206 -4.91 -11.99 -18.22
CA LEU A 206 -6.13 -11.21 -18.42
C LEU A 206 -6.00 -9.79 -17.84
N ALA A 207 -5.51 -9.66 -16.61
CA ALA A 207 -5.32 -8.36 -15.97
C ALA A 207 -4.35 -7.46 -16.77
N VAL A 208 -3.23 -8.04 -17.23
CA VAL A 208 -2.26 -7.32 -18.07
C VAL A 208 -2.82 -7.06 -19.46
N GLY A 209 -3.59 -7.98 -20.03
CA GLY A 209 -4.27 -7.78 -21.31
C GLY A 209 -5.23 -6.59 -21.26
N VAL A 210 -6.01 -6.46 -20.19
CA VAL A 210 -6.88 -5.30 -19.94
C VAL A 210 -6.06 -4.00 -19.82
N LEU A 211 -4.88 -4.04 -19.18
CA LEU A 211 -3.98 -2.90 -19.09
C LEU A 211 -3.25 -2.59 -20.42
N ALA A 212 -3.01 -3.60 -21.25
CA ALA A 212 -2.31 -3.45 -22.53
C ALA A 212 -3.18 -2.77 -23.61
N VAL A 213 -4.51 -2.89 -23.53
CA VAL A 213 -5.44 -2.22 -24.43
C VAL A 213 -5.28 -0.69 -24.40
N PRO A 214 -5.39 0.01 -23.25
CA PRO A 214 -5.16 1.45 -23.22
C PRO A 214 -3.74 1.85 -23.59
N LEU A 215 -2.73 1.01 -23.29
CA LEU A 215 -1.35 1.21 -23.74
C LEU A 215 -1.22 1.18 -25.28
N ALA A 216 -1.96 0.31 -25.96
CA ALA A 216 -1.94 0.21 -27.41
C ALA A 216 -2.76 1.33 -28.07
N VAL A 217 -3.87 1.76 -27.46
CA VAL A 217 -4.82 2.71 -28.06
C VAL A 217 -4.47 4.17 -27.75
N ARG A 218 -3.95 4.47 -26.55
CA ARG A 218 -3.57 5.82 -26.08
C ARG A 218 -2.26 5.80 -25.28
N PRO A 219 -1.12 5.46 -25.92
CA PRO A 219 0.18 5.38 -25.24
C PRO A 219 0.63 6.71 -24.62
N ASP A 220 0.12 7.83 -25.12
CA ASP A 220 0.34 9.19 -24.64
C ASP A 220 -0.26 9.46 -23.25
N ILE A 221 -1.40 8.84 -22.93
CA ILE A 221 -2.14 9.08 -21.68
C ILE A 221 -1.62 8.17 -20.55
N VAL A 222 -1.00 7.04 -20.87
CA VAL A 222 -0.62 6.05 -19.85
C VAL A 222 0.46 6.55 -18.87
N PRO A 223 1.53 7.24 -19.30
CA PRO A 223 2.48 7.86 -18.38
C PRO A 223 1.80 8.89 -17.48
N LEU A 224 0.84 9.67 -18.02
CA LEU A 224 0.09 10.67 -17.24
C LEU A 224 -0.73 9.98 -16.14
N ILE A 225 -1.55 8.99 -16.50
CA ILE A 225 -2.36 8.24 -15.52
C ILE A 225 -1.46 7.55 -14.48
N SER A 226 -0.35 6.96 -14.92
CA SER A 226 0.60 6.26 -14.03
C SER A 226 1.26 7.21 -13.04
N PHE A 227 1.65 8.40 -13.50
CA PHE A 227 2.24 9.42 -12.65
C PHE A 227 1.24 9.97 -11.64
N TRP A 228 0.05 10.37 -12.09
CA TRP A 228 -0.94 10.98 -11.19
C TRP A 228 -1.63 10.00 -10.24
N SER A 229 -1.70 8.72 -10.60
CA SER A 229 -2.40 7.71 -9.78
C SER A 229 -1.45 6.97 -8.84
N LEU A 230 -0.25 6.66 -9.32
CA LEU A 230 0.72 5.79 -8.64
C LEU A 230 2.08 6.45 -8.44
N GLY A 231 2.33 7.62 -9.02
CA GLY A 231 3.60 8.33 -8.96
C GLY A 231 4.63 7.90 -10.00
N PHE A 232 4.38 6.91 -10.86
CA PHE A 232 5.36 6.41 -11.84
C PHE A 232 5.55 7.36 -13.04
N GLN A 233 6.79 7.76 -13.31
CA GLN A 233 7.12 8.64 -14.44
C GLN A 233 7.21 7.88 -15.77
N MET A 234 7.28 6.55 -15.72
CA MET A 234 7.51 5.69 -16.88
C MET A 234 8.84 5.99 -17.59
N SER A 235 9.90 6.21 -16.79
CA SER A 235 11.24 6.55 -17.30
C SER A 235 12.03 5.37 -17.88
N LEU A 236 11.59 4.13 -17.65
CA LEU A 236 12.21 2.92 -18.19
C LEU A 236 11.54 2.45 -19.50
N PRO A 237 12.14 1.49 -20.23
CA PRO A 237 11.47 0.88 -21.37
C PRO A 237 10.14 0.22 -21.00
N MET A 238 9.10 0.46 -21.81
CA MET A 238 7.74 -0.06 -21.62
C MET A 238 7.67 -1.58 -21.31
N PRO A 239 8.48 -2.46 -21.93
CA PRO A 239 8.48 -3.89 -21.61
C PRO A 239 8.77 -4.20 -20.14
N LEU A 240 9.56 -3.38 -19.45
CA LEU A 240 9.84 -3.57 -18.02
C LEU A 240 8.61 -3.33 -17.16
N TYR A 241 7.78 -2.33 -17.49
CA TYR A 241 6.52 -2.08 -16.77
C TYR A 241 5.50 -3.17 -17.01
N VAL A 242 5.39 -3.67 -18.25
CA VAL A 242 4.49 -4.78 -18.58
C VAL A 242 4.94 -6.05 -17.85
N GLY A 243 6.23 -6.34 -17.84
CA GLY A 243 6.80 -7.46 -17.09
C GLY A 243 6.55 -7.34 -15.59
N ALA A 244 6.82 -6.18 -15.00
CA ALA A 244 6.57 -5.89 -13.59
C ALA A 244 5.08 -6.03 -13.23
N ALA A 245 4.18 -5.45 -14.02
CA ALA A 245 2.73 -5.57 -13.85
C ALA A 245 2.28 -7.04 -13.94
N SER A 246 2.84 -7.82 -14.86
CA SER A 246 2.56 -9.26 -15.00
C SER A 246 2.99 -10.04 -13.77
N CYS A 247 4.21 -9.80 -13.28
CA CYS A 247 4.71 -10.45 -12.07
C CYS A 247 3.86 -10.09 -10.85
N LEU A 248 3.50 -8.81 -10.68
CA LEU A 248 2.67 -8.38 -9.56
C LEU A 248 1.24 -8.92 -9.64
N ALA A 249 0.62 -8.93 -10.83
CA ALA A 249 -0.71 -9.48 -11.04
C ALA A 249 -0.75 -11.00 -10.77
N TYR A 250 0.29 -11.72 -11.23
CA TYR A 250 0.46 -13.14 -10.93
C TYR A 250 0.60 -13.38 -9.43
N ALA A 251 1.46 -12.58 -8.78
CA ALA A 251 1.69 -12.66 -7.34
C ALA A 251 0.37 -12.47 -6.57
N LEU A 252 -0.38 -11.40 -6.86
CA LEU A 252 -1.68 -11.12 -6.27
C LEU A 252 -2.69 -12.27 -6.49
N ALA A 253 -2.79 -12.78 -7.73
CA ALA A 253 -3.69 -13.88 -8.05
C ALA A 253 -3.31 -15.18 -7.33
N GLN A 254 -2.02 -15.46 -7.20
CA GLN A 254 -1.52 -16.63 -6.48
C GLN A 254 -1.85 -16.52 -4.99
N ALA A 255 -1.54 -15.39 -4.34
CA ALA A 255 -1.85 -15.19 -2.93
C ALA A 255 -3.35 -15.22 -2.64
N TYR A 256 -4.19 -14.71 -3.54
CA TYR A 256 -5.65 -14.75 -3.40
C TYR A 256 -6.20 -16.18 -3.47
N GLN A 257 -5.64 -17.01 -4.36
CA GLN A 257 -6.05 -18.41 -4.52
C GLN A 257 -5.51 -19.31 -3.39
N ASP A 258 -4.37 -18.96 -2.79
CA ASP A 258 -3.80 -19.65 -1.64
C ASP A 258 -4.47 -19.23 -0.33
N ARG A 259 -5.72 -19.68 -0.10
CA ARG A 259 -6.55 -19.36 1.09
C ARG A 259 -5.93 -19.74 2.46
N ARG A 260 -4.77 -20.39 2.52
CA ARG A 260 -4.11 -20.80 3.77
C ARG A 260 -3.19 -19.69 4.30
N GLY A 261 -3.74 -18.79 5.11
CA GLY A 261 -2.93 -17.90 5.98
C GLY A 261 -2.23 -16.71 5.29
N THR A 262 -2.63 -16.37 4.07
CA THR A 262 -2.11 -15.22 3.27
C THR A 262 -3.12 -14.07 3.18
N GLY A 263 -4.26 -14.12 3.89
CA GLY A 263 -5.33 -13.12 3.76
C GLY A 263 -4.82 -11.68 3.90
N TYR A 264 -4.05 -11.40 4.95
CA TYR A 264 -3.42 -10.08 5.14
C TYR A 264 -2.38 -9.75 4.07
N LEU A 265 -1.70 -10.73 3.48
CA LEU A 265 -0.68 -10.49 2.45
C LEU A 265 -1.29 -9.92 1.18
N VAL A 266 -2.46 -10.43 0.74
CA VAL A 266 -3.18 -9.88 -0.42
C VAL A 266 -3.55 -8.42 -0.17
N HIS A 267 -4.11 -8.14 1.00
CA HIS A 267 -4.45 -6.77 1.40
C HIS A 267 -3.20 -5.88 1.50
N GLY A 268 -2.09 -6.41 2.03
CA GLY A 268 -0.82 -5.70 2.13
C GLY A 268 -0.28 -5.29 0.76
N LEU A 269 -0.27 -6.22 -0.20
CA LEU A 269 0.15 -5.96 -1.58
C LEU A 269 -0.76 -4.94 -2.27
N LEU A 270 -2.09 -5.09 -2.13
CA LEU A 270 -3.05 -4.16 -2.73
C LEU A 270 -2.90 -2.76 -2.13
N LEU A 271 -2.86 -2.63 -0.81
CA LEU A 271 -2.75 -1.32 -0.16
C LEU A 271 -1.40 -0.64 -0.46
N ALA A 272 -0.30 -1.41 -0.52
CA ALA A 272 0.99 -0.88 -0.94
C ALA A 272 0.97 -0.40 -2.41
N LEU A 273 0.31 -1.16 -3.30
CA LEU A 273 0.13 -0.75 -4.70
C LEU A 273 -0.74 0.52 -4.80
N LEU A 274 -1.87 0.57 -4.10
CA LEU A 274 -2.81 1.70 -4.12
C LEU A 274 -2.24 2.97 -3.47
N ALA A 275 -1.34 2.84 -2.50
CA ALA A 275 -0.60 3.97 -1.95
C ALA A 275 0.27 4.64 -3.03
N GLY A 276 0.88 3.83 -3.91
CA GLY A 276 1.83 4.30 -4.91
C GLY A 276 3.04 5.02 -4.30
N ARG A 277 3.85 5.64 -5.14
CA ARG A 277 5.06 6.38 -4.73
C ARG A 277 4.88 7.90 -4.68
N MET A 278 3.67 8.42 -4.94
CA MET A 278 3.41 9.86 -4.92
C MET A 278 3.20 10.41 -3.50
N LEU A 279 2.84 9.58 -2.51
CA LEU A 279 2.65 9.90 -1.06
C LEU A 279 2.29 11.37 -0.73
N ALA A 280 1.38 11.96 -1.52
CA ALA A 280 1.14 13.41 -1.56
C ALA A 280 0.35 13.92 -0.35
N ASP A 281 -0.31 13.01 0.36
CA ASP A 281 -1.11 13.29 1.54
C ASP A 281 -0.92 12.22 2.62
N LEU A 282 -1.46 12.49 3.81
CA LEU A 282 -1.39 11.58 4.94
C LEU A 282 -2.23 10.30 4.71
N TYR A 283 -3.19 10.31 3.80
CA TYR A 283 -3.98 9.13 3.43
C TYR A 283 -3.12 8.08 2.73
N LEU A 284 -2.38 8.49 1.70
CA LEU A 284 -1.47 7.61 0.97
C LEU A 284 -0.38 7.04 1.89
N VAL A 285 0.11 7.85 2.83
CA VAL A 285 1.05 7.39 3.86
C VAL A 285 0.41 6.33 4.76
N GLN A 286 -0.86 6.50 5.17
CA GLN A 286 -1.57 5.47 5.94
C GLN A 286 -1.70 4.16 5.16
N LEU A 287 -2.10 4.22 3.88
CA LEU A 287 -2.19 3.03 3.03
C LEU A 287 -0.84 2.31 2.91
N ALA A 288 0.25 3.07 2.72
CA ALA A 288 1.61 2.52 2.67
C ALA A 288 2.00 1.85 3.99
N LEU A 289 1.73 2.49 5.13
CA LEU A 289 2.04 1.93 6.46
C LEU A 289 1.24 0.66 6.75
N VAL A 290 -0.07 0.63 6.46
CA VAL A 290 -0.89 -0.59 6.59
C VAL A 290 -0.40 -1.68 5.65
N GLY A 291 -0.09 -1.31 4.40
CA GLY A 291 0.45 -2.21 3.38
C GLY A 291 1.73 -2.90 3.84
N VAL A 292 2.73 -2.11 4.23
CA VAL A 292 4.02 -2.60 4.75
C VAL A 292 3.83 -3.42 6.02
N LEU A 293 2.96 -2.99 6.93
CA LEU A 293 2.69 -3.73 8.16
C LEU A 293 2.21 -5.15 7.81
N PHE A 294 1.20 -5.29 6.94
CA PHE A 294 0.70 -6.61 6.53
C PHE A 294 1.70 -7.45 5.73
N LEU A 295 2.60 -6.82 4.96
CA LEU A 295 3.70 -7.53 4.28
C LEU A 295 4.79 -8.00 5.26
N THR A 296 4.95 -7.36 6.41
CA THR A 296 6.04 -7.69 7.36
C THR A 296 5.57 -8.53 8.55
N ILE A 297 4.27 -8.78 8.68
CA ILE A 297 3.72 -9.62 9.74
C ILE A 297 3.95 -11.09 9.46
N SER A 298 4.71 -11.74 10.34
CA SER A 298 5.07 -13.15 10.26
C SER A 298 4.05 -14.09 10.92
N LYS A 299 3.23 -13.59 11.85
CA LYS A 299 2.18 -14.35 12.56
C LYS A 299 0.82 -13.66 12.42
N PRO A 300 -0.28 -14.38 12.15
CA PRO A 300 -1.60 -13.77 12.15
C PRO A 300 -1.87 -13.10 13.50
N PHE A 301 -2.55 -11.94 13.46
CA PHE A 301 -2.95 -11.27 14.69
C PHE A 301 -3.89 -12.17 15.49
N PRO A 302 -3.82 -12.15 16.83
CA PRO A 302 -4.76 -12.88 17.65
C PRO A 302 -6.17 -12.37 17.35
N GLU A 303 -7.02 -13.21 16.75
CA GLU A 303 -8.45 -12.95 16.73
C GLU A 303 -8.94 -13.08 18.18
N ALA A 304 -9.73 -12.11 18.63
CA ALA A 304 -10.36 -12.21 19.94
C ALA A 304 -11.10 -13.55 20.02
N ALA A 305 -10.82 -14.33 21.07
CA ALA A 305 -11.49 -15.60 21.29
C ALA A 305 -13.01 -15.36 21.27
N PRO A 306 -13.80 -16.25 20.65
CA PRO A 306 -15.25 -16.17 20.76
C PRO A 306 -15.58 -16.11 22.25
N HIS A 307 -16.31 -15.08 22.65
CA HIS A 307 -16.80 -14.98 24.02
C HIS A 307 -17.50 -16.30 24.34
N PRO A 308 -17.14 -16.98 25.45
CA PRO A 308 -17.91 -18.13 25.89
C PRO A 308 -19.35 -17.63 26.03
N SER A 309 -20.24 -18.19 25.21
CA SER A 309 -21.68 -17.97 25.33
C SER A 309 -21.99 -18.20 26.80
N ALA A 310 -22.47 -17.16 27.48
CA ALA A 310 -22.90 -17.27 28.86
C ALA A 310 -23.97 -18.37 28.85
N ALA A 311 -23.60 -19.56 29.31
CA ALA A 311 -24.54 -20.63 29.53
C ALA A 311 -25.58 -20.07 30.49
N ILE A 312 -26.78 -19.80 29.97
CA ILE A 312 -27.94 -19.47 30.79
C ILE A 312 -28.08 -20.68 31.73
N PRO A 313 -27.92 -20.52 33.05
CA PRO A 313 -28.17 -21.64 33.95
C PRO A 313 -29.63 -22.03 33.76
N ALA A 314 -29.86 -23.28 33.36
CA ALA A 314 -31.19 -23.85 33.36
C ALA A 314 -31.71 -23.77 34.80
N ALA A 315 -32.76 -22.99 35.01
CA ALA A 315 -33.46 -22.94 36.28
C ALA A 315 -33.99 -24.34 36.59
N ALA A 316 -33.59 -24.87 37.74
CA ALA A 316 -34.16 -26.06 38.38
C ALA A 316 -35.27 -25.63 39.33
#